data_AF-A0A1W2DV64-F1
#
_entry.id   AF-A0A1W2DV64-F1
#
_cell.length_a   1.000
_cell.length_b   1.000
_cell.length_c   1.000
_cell.angle_alpha   90.00
_cell.angle_beta   90.00
_cell.angle_gamma   90.00
#
_symmetry.space_group_name_H-M   'P 1'
#
loop_
_entity.id
_entity.type
_entity.pdbx_description
1 polymer ?
#
loop_
_entity_poly.entity_id
_entity_poly.type
_entity_poly.pdbx_seq_one_letter_code
_entity_poly.pdbx_strand_id
1 'polypeptide(L)'
;MQVTILAIITDGTHCLSLHHSHLAAWSQLMSFIDARWSERMGSTAPPADDEAKAQMFFRHNDDDLYAIIDADVSELQEALGSASDPVIG
;
A
#
# COMPACT_ATOMS: atom_id res chain seq x y z
N MET A 1 -4.29 8.56 -16.83
CA MET A 1 -3.56 8.94 -15.61
C MET A 1 -2.96 7.69 -15.02
N GLN A 2 -1.64 7.68 -14.78
CA GLN A 2 -0.97 6.57 -14.12
C GLN A 2 -0.91 6.82 -12.62
N VAL A 3 -1.29 5.83 -11.83
CA VAL A 3 -1.14 5.82 -10.37
C VAL A 3 -0.44 4.54 -9.95
N THR A 4 0.24 4.59 -8.83
CA THR A 4 0.78 3.40 -8.20
C THR A 4 -0.14 2.97 -7.06
N ILE A 5 -0.65 1.74 -7.14
CA ILE A 5 -1.49 1.13 -6.12
C ILE A 5 -0.59 0.36 -5.16
N LEU A 6 -0.75 0.61 -3.86
CA LEU A 6 -0.20 -0.22 -2.80
C LEU A 6 -1.33 -1.03 -2.17
N ALA A 7 -1.25 -2.36 -2.31
CA ALA A 7 -2.12 -3.31 -1.62
C ALA A 7 -1.33 -4.03 -0.53
N ILE A 8 -1.88 -4.09 0.68
CA ILE A 8 -1.31 -4.78 1.83
C ILE A 8 -2.42 -5.64 2.46
N ILE A 9 -2.12 -6.92 2.66
CA ILE A 9 -2.98 -7.90 3.33
C ILE A 9 -2.19 -8.48 4.49
N THR A 10 -2.64 -8.22 5.72
CA THR A 10 -1.98 -8.71 6.94
C THR A 10 -3.02 -8.99 8.01
N ASP A 11 -3.06 -10.21 8.55
CA ASP A 11 -3.91 -10.60 9.70
C ASP A 11 -5.31 -9.94 9.71
N GLY A 12 -6.12 -10.22 8.69
CA GLY A 12 -7.48 -9.69 8.53
C GLY A 12 -7.59 -8.20 8.17
N THR A 13 -6.48 -7.46 8.10
CA THR A 13 -6.43 -6.08 7.62
C THR A 13 -6.13 -6.05 6.13
N HIS A 14 -7.04 -5.46 5.36
CA HIS A 14 -6.83 -5.15 3.95
C HIS A 14 -6.67 -3.64 3.79
N CYS A 15 -5.49 -3.21 3.36
CA CYS A 15 -5.20 -1.82 3.05
C CYS A 15 -4.97 -1.68 1.54
N LEU A 16 -5.69 -0.77 0.91
CA LEU A 16 -5.48 -0.39 -0.48
C LEU A 16 -5.35 1.13 -0.57
N SER A 17 -4.25 1.60 -1.15
CA SER A 17 -3.97 3.04 -1.25
C SER A 17 -3.41 3.40 -2.62
N LEU A 18 -3.72 4.62 -3.07
CA LEU A 18 -3.29 5.16 -4.35
C LEU A 18 -2.19 6.20 -4.12
N HIS A 19 -1.11 6.10 -4.89
CA HIS A 19 0.07 6.95 -4.81
C HIS A 19 0.41 7.53 -6.17
N HIS A 20 1.05 8.69 -6.17
CA HIS A 20 1.51 9.37 -7.39
C HIS A 20 2.80 8.77 -7.95
N SER A 21 3.49 7.90 -7.20
CA SER A 21 4.73 7.27 -7.60
C SER A 21 5.00 5.98 -6.82
N HIS A 22 5.82 5.11 -7.41
CA HIS A 22 6.35 3.91 -6.77
C HIS A 22 7.10 4.22 -5.47
N LEU A 23 7.90 5.28 -5.46
CA LEU A 23 8.65 5.68 -4.27
C LEU A 23 7.73 6.08 -3.10
N ALA A 24 6.63 6.77 -3.39
CA ALA A 24 5.63 7.13 -2.38
C ALA A 24 4.90 5.90 -1.83
N ALA A 25 4.53 4.96 -2.72
CA ALA A 25 3.95 3.67 -2.32
C ALA A 25 4.92 2.86 -1.42
N TRP A 26 6.20 2.79 -1.79
CA TRP A 26 7.22 2.10 -1.01
C TRP A 26 7.43 2.74 0.38
N SER A 27 7.52 4.06 0.44
CA SER A 27 7.66 4.80 1.71
C SER A 27 6.47 4.56 2.65
N GLN A 28 5.26 4.50 2.09
CA GLN A 28 4.06 4.19 2.87
C GLN A 28 4.06 2.73 3.36
N LEU A 29 4.53 1.78 2.54
CA LEU A 29 4.71 0.38 2.95
C LEU A 29 5.71 0.28 4.11
N MET A 30 6.85 0.98 4.05
CA MET A 30 7.83 0.99 5.14
C MET A 30 7.25 1.56 6.42
N SER A 31 6.52 2.68 6.32
CA SER A 31 5.83 3.29 7.46
C SER A 31 4.80 2.36 8.08
N PHE A 32 4.07 1.59 7.25
CA PHE A 32 3.12 0.58 7.71
C PHE A 32 3.80 -0.55 8.48
N ILE A 33 4.93 -1.05 7.96
CA ILE A 33 5.74 -2.09 8.59
C ILE A 33 6.29 -1.58 9.91
N ASP A 34 6.88 -0.38 9.94
CA ASP A 34 7.46 0.21 11.15
C ASP A 34 6.45 0.37 12.29
N ALA A 35 5.25 0.85 11.96
CA ALA A 35 4.18 1.01 12.94
C ALA A 35 3.75 -0.32 13.58
N ARG A 36 3.86 -1.44 12.86
CA ARG A 36 3.42 -2.77 13.30
C ARG A 36 4.56 -3.71 13.65
N TRP A 37 5.81 -3.27 13.49
CA TRP A 37 6.97 -4.12 13.66
C TRP A 37 7.06 -4.64 15.09
N SER A 38 7.00 -3.75 16.08
CA SER A 38 7.08 -4.13 17.50
C SER A 38 5.92 -5.02 17.95
N GLU A 39 4.72 -4.80 17.42
CA GLU A 39 3.54 -5.62 17.75
C GLU A 39 3.69 -7.06 17.20
N ARG A 40 4.21 -7.19 15.99
CA ARG A 40 4.32 -8.49 15.31
C ARG A 40 5.59 -9.26 15.65
N MET A 41 6.72 -8.56 15.69
CA MET A 41 8.06 -9.13 15.82
C MET A 41 8.60 -9.06 17.26
N GLY A 42 7.87 -8.44 18.17
CA GLY A 42 8.26 -8.28 19.57
C GLY A 42 9.56 -7.48 19.70
N SER A 43 10.57 -8.10 20.30
CA SER A 43 11.89 -7.49 20.53
C SER A 43 12.89 -7.71 19.39
N THR A 44 12.47 -8.32 18.28
CA THR A 44 13.36 -8.55 17.13
C THR A 44 13.68 -7.23 16.45
N ALA A 45 14.95 -6.92 16.25
CA ALA A 45 15.34 -5.69 15.56
C ALA A 45 15.05 -5.78 14.05
N PRO A 46 14.55 -4.71 13.41
CA PRO A 46 14.37 -4.68 11.97
C PRO A 46 15.73 -4.71 11.25
N PRO A 47 15.83 -5.42 10.11
CA PRO A 47 16.98 -5.34 9.22
C PRO A 47 17.23 -3.90 8.76
N ALA A 48 18.49 -3.58 8.46
CA ALA A 48 18.88 -2.27 7.91
C ALA A 48 18.49 -2.09 6.43
N ASP A 49 18.24 -3.19 5.73
CA ASP A 49 17.76 -3.19 4.35
C ASP A 49 16.23 -3.26 4.32
N ASP A 50 15.61 -2.31 3.64
CA ASP A 50 14.16 -2.16 3.56
C ASP A 50 13.50 -3.34 2.84
N GLU A 51 14.15 -3.89 1.81
CA GLU A 51 13.64 -5.08 1.12
C GLU A 51 13.69 -6.31 2.03
N ALA A 52 14.81 -6.55 2.71
CA ALA A 52 14.92 -7.63 3.68
C ALA A 52 13.92 -7.49 4.83
N LYS A 53 13.67 -6.26 5.28
CA LYS A 53 12.68 -5.94 6.31
C LYS A 53 11.26 -6.24 5.86
N ALA A 54 10.88 -5.85 4.64
CA ALA A 54 9.60 -6.23 4.04
C ALA A 54 9.45 -7.74 3.95
N GLN A 55 10.43 -8.43 3.37
CA GLN A 55 10.41 -9.89 3.25
C GLN A 55 10.24 -10.57 4.60
N MET A 56 10.94 -10.10 5.63
CA MET A 56 10.83 -10.66 6.98
C MET A 56 9.44 -10.42 7.59
N PHE A 57 8.88 -9.21 7.41
CA PHE A 57 7.57 -8.86 7.95
C PHE A 57 6.44 -9.73 7.39
N PHE A 58 6.43 -9.94 6.08
CA PHE A 58 5.38 -10.69 5.39
C PHE A 58 5.60 -12.21 5.40
N ARG A 59 6.82 -12.70 5.65
CA ARG A 59 7.10 -14.15 5.79
C ARG A 59 6.49 -14.77 7.06
N HIS A 60 6.02 -13.96 8.01
CA HIS A 60 5.52 -14.47 9.28
C HIS A 60 4.26 -15.36 9.13
N ASN A 61 3.39 -15.07 8.17
CA ASN A 61 2.19 -15.87 7.86
C ASN A 61 2.07 -16.04 6.33
N ASP A 62 1.62 -17.20 5.85
CA ASP A 62 1.48 -17.45 4.41
C ASP A 62 0.39 -16.59 3.74
N ASP A 63 -0.57 -16.07 4.51
CA ASP A 63 -1.66 -15.22 4.01
C ASP A 63 -1.28 -13.73 3.90
N ASP A 64 -0.08 -13.38 4.38
CA ASP A 64 0.40 -12.01 4.43
C ASP A 64 1.10 -11.61 3.13
N LEU A 65 0.52 -10.64 2.44
CA LEU A 65 0.92 -10.27 1.08
C LEU A 65 0.95 -8.77 0.93
N TYR A 66 1.88 -8.29 0.11
CA TYR A 66 1.83 -6.93 -0.39
C TYR A 66 2.11 -6.91 -1.89
N ALA A 67 1.55 -5.90 -2.57
CA ALA A 67 1.82 -5.65 -3.96
C ALA A 67 1.88 -4.14 -4.21
N ILE A 68 2.84 -3.72 -5.03
CA ILE A 68 2.92 -2.38 -5.58
C ILE A 68 2.72 -2.52 -7.08
N ILE A 69 1.63 -1.94 -7.59
CA ILE A 69 1.16 -2.15 -8.96
C ILE A 69 0.98 -0.79 -9.62
N ASP A 70 1.67 -0.56 -10.73
CA ASP A 70 1.37 0.59 -11.56
C ASP A 70 0.11 0.31 -12.37
N ALA A 71 -0.88 1.20 -12.24
CA ALA A 71 -2.17 1.07 -12.87
C ALA A 71 -2.49 2.32 -13.69
N ASP A 72 -3.00 2.12 -14.89
CA ASP A 72 -3.67 3.18 -15.62
C ASP A 72 -5.10 3.31 -15.08
N VAL A 73 -5.43 4.48 -14.54
CA VAL A 73 -6.74 4.80 -13.99
C VAL A 73 -7.43 5.91 -14.80
N SER A 74 -7.11 6.03 -16.09
CA SER A 74 -7.75 7.00 -16.99
C SER A 74 -9.27 6.79 -17.02
N GLU A 75 -9.73 5.55 -17.16
CA GLU A 75 -11.18 5.23 -17.16
C GLU A 75 -11.86 5.59 -15.83
N LEU A 76 -11.19 5.35 -14.69
CA LEU A 76 -11.70 5.73 -13.38
C LEU A 76 -11.76 7.25 -13.22
N GLN A 77 -10.76 7.96 -13.73
CA GLN A 77 -10.75 9.42 -13.72
C GLN A 77 -11.87 9.99 -14.58
N GLU A 78 -12.14 9.41 -15.75
CA GLU A 78 -13.26 9.80 -16.61
C GLU A 78 -14.60 9.56 -15.92
N ALA A 79 -14.77 8.40 -15.25
CA ALA A 79 -15.97 8.09 -14.47
C ALA A 79 -16.18 9.06 -13.29
N LEU A 80 -15.11 9.44 -12.58
CA LEU A 80 -15.17 10.39 -11.45
C LEU A 80 -15.31 11.85 -11.91
N GLY A 81 -14.71 12.21 -13.04
CA GLY A 81 -14.82 13.53 -13.67
C GLY A 81 -16.22 13.81 -14.23
N SER A 82 -17.00 12.77 -14.51
CA SER A 82 -18.41 12.88 -14.89
C SER A 82 -19.36 13.21 -13.72
N ALA A 83 -18.88 13.21 -12.47
CA ALA A 83 -19.68 13.56 -11.29
C ALA A 83 -19.74 15.07 -10.99
N SER A 84 -19.19 15.91 -11.89
CA SER A 84 -19.40 17.36 -11.88
C SER A 84 -20.57 17.75 -12.78
N ASP A 85 -21.72 17.10 -12.63
CA ASP A 85 -22.96 17.69 -13.11
C ASP A 85 -23.30 18.85 -12.16
N PRO A 86 -23.42 20.09 -12.64
CA PRO A 86 -23.90 21.18 -11.79
C PRO A 86 -25.31 20.81 -11.34
N VAL A 87 -25.53 20.73 -10.03
CA VAL A 87 -26.88 20.72 -9.47
C VAL A 87 -27.53 22.04 -9.87
N ILE A 88 -28.27 22.03 -10.97
CA ILE A 88 -29.24 23.07 -11.29
C ILE A 88 -30.52 22.67 -10.56
N GLY A 89 -30.71 23.31 -9.41
CA GLY A 89 -31.94 23.28 -8.61
C GLY A 89 -32.07 24.58 -7.86
#